data_AF-A0A8S1P545-F1
#
_entry.id   AF-A0A8S1P545-F1
#
_cell.length_a   1.000
_cell.length_b   1.000
_cell.length_c   1.000
_cell.angle_alpha   90.00
_cell.angle_beta   90.00
_cell.angle_gamma   90.00
#
_symmetry.space_group_name_H-M   'P 1'
#
loop_
_entity.id
_entity.type
_entity.pdbx_description
1 polymer ?
#
loop_
_entity_poly.entity_id
_entity_poly.type
_entity_poly.pdbx_seq_one_letter_code
_entity_poly.pdbx_strand_id
1 'polypeptide(L)'
;MAEAPLEKKIKVLMAASRRIQKEYLAYKNEIQQYENIILGIEDNEENALKLKKKNELLVESKSMLPNTFQRLEENNQKLMDQVVELGMMNEELTEQAQQCIDQTQLFLNQINPAMI
;
A
#
# COMPACT_ATOMS: atom_id res chain seq x y z
N MET A 1 -12.37 29.27 12.88
CA MET A 1 -12.23 29.46 11.42
C MET A 1 -12.52 28.12 10.75
N ALA A 2 -13.33 28.09 9.70
CA ALA A 2 -13.62 26.84 8.98
C ALA A 2 -12.41 26.43 8.13
N GLU A 3 -12.09 25.13 8.12
CA GLU A 3 -10.99 24.56 7.32
C GLU A 3 -11.24 24.77 5.83
N ALA A 4 -10.22 25.21 5.08
CA ALA A 4 -10.35 25.44 3.66
C ALA A 4 -10.56 24.10 2.91
N PRO A 5 -11.38 24.05 1.83
CA PRO A 5 -11.66 22.81 1.11
C PRO A 5 -10.41 22.05 0.64
N LEU A 6 -9.33 22.76 0.30
CA LEU A 6 -8.06 22.18 -0.15
C LEU A 6 -7.30 21.50 1.00
N GLU A 7 -7.22 22.13 2.17
CA GLU A 7 -6.55 21.57 3.34
C GLU A 7 -7.19 20.24 3.77
N LYS A 8 -8.53 20.19 3.74
CA LYS A 8 -9.29 18.98 4.03
C LYS A 8 -8.99 17.87 3.04
N LYS A 9 -8.90 18.18 1.74
CA LYS A 9 -8.54 17.19 0.70
C LYS A 9 -7.15 16.62 0.95
N ILE A 10 -6.16 17.45 1.24
CA ILE A 10 -4.78 17.03 1.53
C ILE A 10 -4.74 16.09 2.73
N LYS A 11 -5.43 16.42 3.82
CA LYS A 11 -5.53 15.54 5.00
C LYS A 11 -6.17 14.19 4.69
N VAL A 12 -7.22 14.18 3.85
CA VAL A 12 -7.86 12.94 3.39
C VAL A 12 -6.89 12.09 2.55
N LEU A 13 -6.16 12.71 1.61
CA LEU A 13 -5.18 12.02 0.78
C LEU A 13 -4.02 11.44 1.61
N MET A 14 -3.49 12.19 2.58
CA MET A 14 -2.48 11.67 3.51
C MET A 14 -3.00 10.47 4.33
N ALA A 15 -4.24 10.55 4.82
CA ALA A 15 -4.86 9.45 5.55
C ALA A 15 -5.08 8.22 4.64
N ALA A 16 -5.44 8.45 3.37
CA ALA A 16 -5.57 7.39 2.37
C ALA A 16 -4.22 6.72 2.09
N SER A 17 -3.13 7.47 1.90
CA SER A 17 -1.77 6.92 1.72
C SER A 17 -1.41 5.95 2.84
N ARG A 18 -1.59 6.37 4.11
CA ARG A 18 -1.31 5.52 5.27
C ARG A 18 -2.18 4.26 5.32
N ARG A 19 -3.44 4.35 4.90
CA ARG A 19 -4.34 3.18 4.87
C ARG A 19 -3.93 2.19 3.79
N ILE A 20 -3.64 2.67 2.59
CA ILE A 20 -3.24 1.81 1.46
C ILE A 20 -1.88 1.15 1.74
N GLN A 21 -0.92 1.84 2.36
CA GLN A 21 0.34 1.23 2.80
C GLN A 21 0.10 0.07 3.80
N LYS A 22 -0.80 0.26 4.78
CA LYS A 22 -1.17 -0.80 5.73
C LYS A 22 -1.84 -1.99 5.04
N GLU A 23 -2.72 -1.71 4.08
CA GLU A 23 -3.37 -2.73 3.23
C GLU A 23 -2.32 -3.56 2.47
N TYR A 24 -1.35 -2.90 1.82
CA TYR A 24 -0.26 -3.58 1.12
C TYR A 24 0.57 -4.48 2.06
N LEU A 25 0.94 -3.96 3.23
CA LEU A 25 1.69 -4.72 4.22
C LEU A 25 0.90 -5.91 4.77
N ALA A 26 -0.42 -5.78 4.92
CA ALA A 26 -1.27 -6.89 5.33
C ALA A 26 -1.22 -8.03 4.30
N TYR A 27 -1.41 -7.73 3.01
CA TYR A 27 -1.29 -8.73 1.95
C TYR A 27 0.10 -9.35 1.89
N LYS A 28 1.17 -8.55 2.03
CA LYS A 28 2.55 -9.08 2.10
C LYS A 28 2.75 -10.05 3.26
N ASN A 29 2.19 -9.75 4.42
CA ASN A 29 2.26 -10.62 5.59
C ASN A 29 1.45 -11.91 5.40
N GLU A 30 0.25 -11.84 4.81
CA GLU A 30 -0.54 -13.04 4.47
C GLU A 30 0.20 -13.95 3.50
N ILE A 31 0.82 -13.37 2.46
CA ILE A 31 1.64 -14.10 1.48
C ILE A 31 2.77 -14.85 2.18
N GLN A 32 3.54 -14.18 3.04
CA GLN A 32 4.63 -14.81 3.77
C GLN A 32 4.12 -15.94 4.68
N GLN A 33 2.97 -15.77 5.32
CA GLN A 33 2.37 -16.80 6.16
C GLN A 33 1.96 -18.02 5.33
N TYR A 34 1.33 -17.82 4.18
CA TYR A 34 0.94 -18.93 3.30
C TYR A 34 2.16 -19.64 2.72
N GLU A 35 3.19 -18.92 2.30
CA GLU A 35 4.46 -19.51 1.83
C GLU A 35 5.11 -20.38 2.92
N ASN A 36 5.20 -19.88 4.16
CA ASN A 36 5.73 -20.65 5.28
C ASN A 36 4.90 -21.91 5.58
N ILE A 37 3.56 -21.80 5.51
CA ILE A 37 2.67 -22.95 5.72
C ILE A 37 2.86 -24.00 4.61
N ILE A 38 2.94 -23.57 3.35
CA ILE A 38 3.11 -24.46 2.19
C ILE A 38 4.45 -25.19 2.29
N LEU A 39 5.53 -24.49 2.62
CA LEU A 39 6.86 -25.09 2.83
C LEU A 39 6.88 -26.13 3.95
N GLY A 40 6.02 -25.98 4.96
CA GLY A 40 5.91 -26.91 6.09
C GLY A 40 4.97 -28.10 5.85
N ILE A 41 4.31 -28.21 4.70
CA ILE A 41 3.44 -29.33 4.38
C ILE A 41 4.19 -30.32 3.48
N GLU A 42 4.22 -31.59 3.88
CA GLU A 42 4.76 -32.67 3.04
C GLU A 42 3.91 -32.87 1.80
N ASP A 43 4.54 -32.89 0.63
CA ASP A 43 3.88 -33.11 -0.66
C ASP A 43 3.60 -34.59 -0.88
N ASN A 44 2.43 -35.03 -0.41
CA ASN A 44 1.91 -36.37 -0.55
C ASN A 44 0.38 -36.36 -0.80
N GLU A 45 -0.18 -37.51 -1.17
CA GLU A 45 -1.59 -37.61 -1.56
C GLU A 45 -2.56 -37.20 -0.43
N GLU A 46 -2.20 -37.49 0.83
CA GLU A 46 -3.00 -37.10 2.01
C GLU A 46 -3.08 -35.57 2.17
N ASN A 47 -2.00 -34.86 1.86
CA ASN A 47 -1.91 -33.41 1.99
C ASN A 47 -2.27 -32.63 0.72
N ALA A 48 -2.48 -33.29 -0.41
CA ALA A 48 -2.68 -32.65 -1.72
C ALA A 48 -3.80 -31.60 -1.71
N LEU A 49 -4.95 -31.91 -1.09
CA LEU A 49 -6.08 -30.98 -1.00
C LEU A 49 -5.75 -29.75 -0.13
N LYS A 50 -4.98 -29.93 0.95
CA LYS A 50 -4.56 -28.86 1.85
C LYS A 50 -3.58 -27.93 1.14
N LEU A 51 -2.60 -28.49 0.43
CA LEU A 51 -1.65 -27.75 -0.40
C LEU A 51 -2.37 -26.94 -1.47
N LYS A 52 -3.31 -27.54 -2.19
CA LYS A 52 -4.10 -26.85 -3.22
C LYS A 52 -4.82 -25.63 -2.64
N LYS A 53 -5.56 -25.79 -1.54
CA LYS A 53 -6.27 -24.68 -0.89
C LYS A 53 -5.35 -23.56 -0.43
N LYS A 54 -4.16 -23.89 0.11
CA LYS A 54 -3.20 -22.87 0.55
C LYS A 54 -2.55 -22.15 -0.62
N ASN A 55 -2.26 -22.86 -1.71
CA ASN A 55 -1.78 -22.24 -2.96
C ASN A 55 -2.83 -21.31 -3.57
N GLU A 56 -4.11 -21.67 -3.57
CA GLU A 56 -5.20 -20.81 -4.06
C GLU A 56 -5.26 -19.49 -3.27
N LEU A 57 -5.22 -19.56 -1.92
CA LEU A 57 -5.16 -18.37 -1.06
C LEU A 57 -3.90 -17.52 -1.28
N LEU A 58 -2.74 -18.17 -1.48
CA LEU A 58 -1.49 -17.49 -1.80
C LEU A 58 -1.60 -16.71 -3.11
N VAL A 59 -2.16 -17.32 -4.14
CA VAL A 59 -2.37 -16.68 -5.45
C VAL A 59 -3.35 -15.51 -5.33
N GLU A 60 -4.44 -15.67 -4.58
CA GLU A 60 -5.41 -14.61 -4.33
C GLU A 60 -4.76 -13.40 -3.64
N SER A 61 -4.05 -13.60 -2.53
CA SER A 61 -3.35 -12.49 -1.84
C SER A 61 -2.28 -11.84 -2.73
N LYS A 62 -1.51 -12.61 -3.51
CA LYS A 62 -0.53 -12.06 -4.48
C LYS A 62 -1.20 -11.19 -5.54
N SER A 63 -2.38 -11.58 -6.01
CA SER A 63 -3.12 -10.83 -7.04
C SER A 63 -3.59 -9.45 -6.57
N MET A 64 -3.68 -9.21 -5.25
CA MET A 64 -4.09 -7.92 -4.68
C MET A 64 -2.96 -6.87 -4.67
N LEU A 65 -1.69 -7.30 -4.65
CA LEU A 65 -0.54 -6.39 -4.52
C LEU A 65 -0.42 -5.38 -5.68
N PRO A 66 -0.53 -5.77 -6.97
CA PRO A 66 -0.40 -4.82 -8.08
C PRO A 66 -1.44 -3.71 -8.04
N ASN A 67 -2.71 -4.05 -7.76
CA ASN A 67 -3.77 -3.05 -7.65
C ASN A 67 -3.54 -2.11 -6.46
N THR A 68 -3.12 -2.65 -5.32
CA THR A 68 -2.83 -1.86 -4.12
C THR A 68 -1.65 -0.91 -4.34
N PHE A 69 -0.61 -1.38 -5.03
CA PHE A 69 0.54 -0.56 -5.45
C PHE A 69 0.09 0.60 -6.34
N GLN A 70 -0.67 0.31 -7.40
CA GLN A 70 -1.16 1.33 -8.32
C GLN A 70 -2.04 2.37 -7.60
N ARG A 71 -2.95 1.93 -6.73
CA ARG A 71 -3.77 2.84 -5.91
C ARG A 71 -2.92 3.77 -5.04
N LEU A 72 -1.81 3.27 -4.49
CA LEU A 72 -0.90 4.09 -3.68
C LEU A 72 -0.15 5.11 -4.53
N GLU A 73 0.34 4.70 -5.70
CA GLU A 73 1.02 5.58 -6.67
C GLU A 73 0.09 6.71 -7.14
N GLU A 74 -1.13 6.37 -7.56
CA GLU A 74 -2.13 7.36 -7.96
C GLU A 74 -2.51 8.31 -6.82
N ASN A 75 -2.64 7.79 -5.59
CA ASN A 75 -2.94 8.64 -4.43
C ASN A 75 -1.77 9.57 -4.09
N ASN A 76 -0.53 9.09 -4.23
CA ASN A 76 0.67 9.90 -4.01
C ASN A 76 0.78 11.02 -5.05
N GLN A 77 0.48 10.73 -6.31
CA GLN A 77 0.45 11.74 -7.38
C GLN A 77 -0.61 12.81 -7.10
N LYS A 78 -1.84 12.41 -6.74
CA LYS A 78 -2.90 13.35 -6.36
C LYS A 78 -2.49 14.23 -5.17
N LEU A 79 -1.77 13.67 -4.19
CA LEU A 79 -1.28 14.44 -3.05
C LEU A 79 -0.23 15.46 -3.48
N MET A 80 0.72 15.08 -4.34
CA MET A 80 1.71 16.00 -4.92
C MET A 80 1.03 17.18 -5.64
N ASP A 81 0.05 16.90 -6.50
CA ASP A 81 -0.67 17.93 -7.25
C ASP A 81 -1.38 18.93 -6.32
N GLN A 82 -2.04 18.43 -5.26
CA GLN A 82 -2.74 19.28 -4.29
C GLN A 82 -1.80 20.09 -3.40
N VAL A 83 -0.62 19.57 -3.06
CA VAL A 83 0.39 20.30 -2.28
C VAL A 83 0.99 21.45 -3.09
N VAL A 84 1.24 21.23 -4.38
CA VAL A 84 1.66 22.30 -5.30
C VAL A 84 0.61 23.41 -5.37
N GLU A 85 -0.68 23.05 -5.40
CA GLU A 85 -1.81 24.00 -5.39
C GLU A 85 -1.92 24.77 -4.05
N LEU A 86 -1.65 24.12 -2.91
CA LEU A 86 -1.68 24.75 -1.59
C LEU A 86 -0.56 25.79 -1.42
N GLY A 87 0.60 25.56 -2.02
CA GLY A 87 1.73 26.48 -1.99
C GLY A 87 2.16 26.85 -0.57
N MET A 88 2.47 28.14 -0.35
CA MET A 88 2.86 28.68 0.96
C MET A 88 1.67 29.15 1.82
N MET A 89 0.43 28.81 1.44
CA MET A 89 -0.75 29.27 2.20
C MET A 89 -0.80 28.69 3.62
N ASN A 90 -0.24 27.49 3.81
CA ASN A 90 -0.16 26.82 5.10
C ASN A 90 1.12 25.99 5.18
N GLU A 91 2.20 26.62 5.64
CA GLU A 91 3.54 26.03 5.70
C GLU A 91 3.58 24.71 6.48
N GLU A 92 2.92 24.64 7.64
CA GLU A 92 2.87 23.42 8.46
C GLU A 92 2.20 22.26 7.72
N LEU A 93 1.05 22.50 7.07
CA LEU A 93 0.35 21.44 6.33
C LEU A 93 1.15 21.03 5.08
N THR A 94 1.77 21.98 4.40
CA THR A 94 2.64 21.72 3.24
C THR A 94 3.82 20.84 3.63
N GLU A 95 4.51 21.13 4.75
CA GLU A 95 5.60 20.31 5.27
C GLU A 95 5.14 18.89 5.64
N GLN A 96 4.02 18.76 6.36
CA GLN A 96 3.48 17.45 6.72
C GLN A 96 3.11 16.62 5.49
N ALA A 97 2.52 17.26 4.47
CA ALA A 97 2.15 16.62 3.23
C ALA A 97 3.38 16.20 2.42
N GLN A 98 4.42 17.05 2.36
CA GLN A 98 5.68 16.71 1.70
C GLN A 98 6.36 15.51 2.37
N GLN A 99 6.43 15.49 3.70
CA GLN A 99 6.95 14.33 4.43
C GLN A 99 6.15 13.05 4.13
N CYS A 100 4.81 13.16 4.04
CA CYS A 100 3.97 12.03 3.67
C CYS A 100 4.23 11.55 2.23
N ILE A 101 4.46 12.46 1.29
CA ILE A 101 4.82 12.14 -0.10
C ILE A 101 6.16 11.41 -0.14
N ASP A 102 7.19 11.95 0.51
CA ASP A 102 8.54 11.39 0.50
C ASP A 102 8.56 9.99 1.11
N GLN A 103 7.88 9.80 2.25
CA GLN A 103 7.74 8.48 2.88
C GLN A 103 6.99 7.49 1.97
N THR A 104 5.93 7.95 1.29
CA THR A 104 5.18 7.10 0.37
C THR A 104 6.00 6.73 -0.84
N GLN A 105 6.79 7.65 -1.38
CA GLN A 105 7.68 7.38 -2.52
C GLN A 105 8.79 6.40 -2.14
N LEU A 106 9.40 6.57 -0.95
CA LEU A 106 10.36 5.61 -0.44
C LEU A 106 9.75 4.21 -0.30
N PHE A 107 8.52 4.13 0.22
CA PHE A 107 7.79 2.87 0.33
C PHE A 107 7.54 2.24 -1.05
N LEU A 108 7.03 3.00 -2.02
CA LEU A 108 6.80 2.55 -3.40
C LEU A 108 8.09 2.02 -4.04
N ASN A 109 9.22 2.71 -3.85
CA ASN A 109 10.52 2.28 -4.37
C ASN A 109 10.99 0.96 -3.74
N GLN A 110 10.70 0.73 -2.45
CA GLN A 110 11.06 -0.51 -1.74
C GLN A 110 10.22 -1.72 -2.16
N ILE A 111 8.99 -1.49 -2.62
CA ILE A 111 8.04 -2.56 -2.95
C ILE A 111 7.84 -2.73 -4.45
N ASN A 112 8.57 -1.98 -5.29
CA ASN A 112 8.36 -1.92 -6.73
C ASN A 112 8.31 -3.35 -7.32
N PRO A 113 7.19 -3.75 -7.96
CA PRO A 113 7.03 -5.10 -8.51
C PRO A 113 8.09 -5.48 -9.54
N ALA A 114 8.76 -4.50 -10.18
CA ALA A 114 9.85 -4.75 -11.12
C ALA A 114 11.14 -5.28 -10.46
N MET A 115 11.23 -5.29 -9.13
CA MET A 115 12.37 -5.83 -8.37
C MET A 115 12.08 -7.18 -7.70
N ILE A 116 10.93 -7.82 -7.98
CA ILE A 116 10.56 -9.16 -7.48
C ILE A 116 10.56 -10.15 -8.65
#